data_AF-X1AU13-F1
#
_entry.id   AF-X1AU13-F1
#
_cell.length_a   1.000
_cell.length_b   1.000
_cell.length_c   1.000
_cell.angle_alpha   90.00
_cell.angle_beta   90.00
_cell.angle_gamma   90.00
#
_symmetry.space_group_name_H-M   'P 1'
#
loop_
_entity.id
_entity.type
_entity.pdbx_description
1 polymer ?
#
loop_
_entity_poly.entity_id
_entity_poly.type
_entity_poly.pdbx_seq_one_letter_code
_entity_poly.pdbx_strand_id
1 'polypeptide(L)'
;MVDPRATPLAKRADIHIQIRPGTDCALALGLLNVIIAEELYDADFVNNWTFGFDELKEQVRKYSPEVVERIAWVPAKAIRQFARMYATNKPAAITQGVSLDHCINGVQNSRAISILIAITGNLDILGGNIYNSPLRQASLRVKGRVSVDEAIGARYPIFSKFTGETTSMPVTDAIISGKPYPVKALIVQGCNPALTWPD
;
A
#
# COMPACT_ATOMS: atom_id res chain seq x y z
N MET A 1 -14.64 -6.50 -4.78
CA MET A 1 -14.27 -5.95 -3.46
C MET A 1 -13.40 -6.95 -2.72
N VAL A 2 -12.28 -6.48 -2.14
CA VAL A 2 -11.42 -7.26 -1.25
C VAL A 2 -11.65 -6.74 0.16
N ASP A 3 -12.29 -7.53 1.02
CA ASP A 3 -12.59 -7.18 2.41
C ASP A 3 -12.87 -8.47 3.17
N PRO A 4 -12.25 -8.73 4.34
CA PRO A 4 -12.57 -9.88 5.17
C PRO A 4 -14.06 -9.99 5.53
N ARG A 5 -14.75 -8.85 5.62
CA ARG A 5 -16.16 -8.73 6.03
C ARG A 5 -17.09 -8.63 4.82
N ALA A 6 -18.27 -9.22 4.93
CA ALA A 6 -19.37 -9.06 3.98
C ALA A 6 -20.14 -7.74 4.23
N THR A 7 -19.49 -6.61 3.94
CA THR A 7 -20.08 -5.27 4.05
C THR A 7 -21.22 -5.04 3.04
N PRO A 8 -22.07 -4.01 3.22
CA PRO A 8 -23.10 -3.68 2.21
C PRO A 8 -22.53 -3.43 0.81
N LEU A 9 -21.31 -2.87 0.71
CA LEU A 9 -20.64 -2.67 -0.57
C LEU A 9 -20.15 -4.01 -1.14
N ALA A 10 -19.60 -4.90 -0.31
CA ALA A 10 -19.13 -6.21 -0.74
C ALA A 10 -20.27 -7.06 -1.33
N LYS A 11 -21.47 -6.99 -0.74
CA LYS A 11 -22.67 -7.68 -1.24
C LYS A 11 -23.15 -7.19 -2.61
N ARG A 12 -22.71 -6.01 -3.04
CA ARG A 12 -23.04 -5.43 -4.35
C ARG A 12 -21.93 -5.64 -5.39
N ALA A 13 -20.80 -6.23 -5.00
CA ALA A 13 -19.67 -6.46 -5.91
C ALA A 13 -19.87 -7.77 -6.68
N ASP A 14 -19.46 -7.78 -7.96
CA ASP A 14 -19.46 -8.98 -8.79
C ASP A 14 -18.59 -10.10 -8.20
N ILE A 15 -17.48 -9.70 -7.56
CA ILE A 15 -16.57 -10.58 -6.83
C ILE A 15 -16.33 -10.00 -5.45
N HIS A 16 -16.57 -10.80 -4.41
CA HIS A 16 -16.16 -10.51 -3.04
C HIS A 16 -15.05 -11.49 -2.62
N ILE A 17 -13.85 -10.96 -2.39
CA ILE A 17 -12.70 -11.70 -1.88
C ILE A 17 -12.62 -11.49 -0.37
N GLN A 18 -13.03 -12.50 0.40
CA GLN A 18 -12.89 -12.53 1.86
C GLN A 18 -11.49 -12.96 2.26
N ILE A 19 -10.57 -12.02 2.14
CA ILE A 19 -9.16 -12.23 2.44
C ILE A 19 -8.89 -12.39 3.94
N ARG A 20 -7.85 -13.16 4.29
CA ARG A 20 -7.25 -13.15 5.63
C ARG A 20 -6.68 -11.75 5.95
N PRO A 21 -7.06 -11.09 7.05
CA PRO A 21 -6.56 -9.76 7.38
C PRO A 21 -5.02 -9.66 7.34
N GLY A 22 -4.50 -8.60 6.69
CA GLY A 22 -3.06 -8.32 6.59
C GLY A 22 -2.30 -9.07 5.50
N THR A 23 -3.00 -9.79 4.62
CA THR A 23 -2.39 -10.61 3.55
C THR A 23 -2.57 -10.07 2.14
N ASP A 24 -2.99 -8.81 2.03
CA ASP A 24 -3.26 -8.12 0.77
C ASP A 24 -2.05 -8.09 -0.18
N CYS A 25 -0.83 -7.93 0.33
CA CYS A 25 0.40 -8.04 -0.48
C CYS A 25 0.49 -9.40 -1.17
N ALA A 26 0.22 -10.50 -0.45
CA ALA A 26 0.28 -11.84 -1.03
C ALA A 26 -0.77 -12.01 -2.12
N LEU A 27 -1.99 -11.49 -1.91
CA LEU A 27 -3.02 -11.47 -2.94
C LEU A 27 -2.55 -10.68 -4.16
N ALA A 28 -2.07 -9.45 -4.00
CA ALA A 28 -1.59 -8.61 -5.10
C ALA A 28 -0.45 -9.28 -5.89
N LEU A 29 0.52 -9.91 -5.21
CA LEU A 29 1.59 -10.68 -5.84
C LEU A 29 1.06 -11.91 -6.58
N GLY A 30 0.02 -12.57 -6.08
CA GLY A 30 -0.69 -13.65 -6.77
C GLY A 30 -1.41 -13.19 -8.03
N LEU A 31 -2.02 -12.00 -8.00
CA LEU A 31 -2.62 -11.41 -9.19
C LEU A 31 -1.55 -11.07 -10.23
N LEU A 32 -0.43 -10.47 -9.82
CA LEU A 32 0.71 -10.19 -10.68
C LEU A 32 1.30 -11.47 -11.30
N ASN A 33 1.42 -12.54 -10.51
CA ASN A 33 1.87 -13.84 -11.00
C ASN A 33 1.02 -14.32 -12.18
N VAL A 34 -0.31 -14.32 -12.03
CA VAL A 34 -1.24 -14.76 -13.09
C VAL A 34 -1.16 -13.83 -14.30
N ILE A 35 -1.21 -12.52 -14.09
CA ILE A 35 -1.19 -11.52 -15.18
C ILE A 35 0.10 -11.64 -16.00
N ILE A 36 1.25 -11.82 -15.35
CA ILE A 36 2.55 -11.92 -16.04
C ILE A 36 2.69 -13.30 -16.71
N ALA A 37 2.26 -14.39 -16.06
CA ALA A 37 2.36 -15.73 -16.62
C ALA A 37 1.46 -15.95 -17.83
N GLU A 38 0.30 -15.28 -17.87
CA GLU A 38 -0.66 -15.33 -18.96
C GLU A 38 -0.49 -14.18 -19.98
N GLU A 39 0.56 -13.37 -19.84
CA GLU A 39 0.88 -12.25 -20.74
C GLU A 39 -0.28 -11.25 -20.91
N LEU A 40 -1.04 -11.01 -19.84
CA LEU A 40 -2.20 -10.10 -19.81
C LEU A 40 -1.82 -8.65 -19.46
N TYR A 41 -0.52 -8.36 -19.32
CA TYR A 41 0.00 -7.02 -19.05
C TYR A 41 0.11 -6.20 -20.35
N ASP A 42 0.18 -4.88 -20.19
CA ASP A 42 0.43 -3.95 -21.29
C ASP A 42 1.93 -3.95 -21.62
N ALA A 43 2.32 -4.69 -22.65
CA ALA A 43 3.71 -4.86 -23.04
C ALA A 43 4.36 -3.54 -23.49
N ASP A 44 3.62 -2.69 -24.20
CA ASP A 44 4.12 -1.39 -24.65
C ASP A 44 4.35 -0.47 -23.45
N PHE A 45 3.42 -0.43 -22.49
CA PHE A 45 3.62 0.35 -21.26
C PHE A 45 4.84 -0.14 -20.49
N VAL A 46 4.95 -1.45 -20.28
CA VAL A 46 6.07 -2.07 -19.55
C VAL A 46 7.41 -1.72 -20.21
N ASN A 47 7.53 -1.88 -21.53
CA ASN A 47 8.77 -1.66 -22.26
C ASN A 47 9.20 -0.17 -22.28
N ASN A 48 8.24 0.75 -22.34
CA ASN A 48 8.54 2.17 -22.52
C ASN A 48 8.61 2.97 -21.21
N TRP A 49 7.91 2.53 -20.16
CA TRP A 49 7.67 3.36 -18.96
C TRP A 49 8.03 2.69 -17.65
N THR A 50 8.61 1.48 -17.67
CA THR A 50 8.95 0.76 -16.45
C THR A 50 10.42 0.31 -16.44
N PHE A 51 10.90 -0.04 -15.25
CA PHE A 51 12.19 -0.67 -15.03
C PHE A 51 12.02 -1.82 -14.03
N GLY A 52 12.87 -2.84 -14.12
CA GLY A 52 12.87 -3.96 -13.18
C GLY A 52 11.78 -5.02 -13.42
N PHE A 53 11.22 -5.13 -14.63
CA PHE A 53 10.13 -6.06 -14.93
C PHE A 53 10.57 -7.54 -14.88
N ASP A 54 11.80 -7.85 -15.29
CA ASP A 54 12.33 -9.21 -15.22
C ASP A 54 12.54 -9.67 -13.77
N GLU A 55 13.03 -8.78 -12.91
CA GLU A 55 13.16 -9.01 -11.48
C GLU A 55 11.79 -9.17 -10.82
N LEU A 56 10.80 -8.37 -11.24
CA LEU A 56 9.41 -8.53 -10.81
C LEU A 56 8.88 -9.91 -11.20
N LYS A 57 9.05 -10.32 -12.46
CA LYS A 57 8.63 -11.63 -12.99
C LYS A 57 9.23 -12.77 -12.17
N GLU A 58 10.52 -12.69 -11.86
CA GLU A 58 11.19 -13.68 -11.02
C GLU A 58 10.70 -13.66 -9.57
N GLN A 59 10.39 -12.49 -9.02
CA GLN A 59 9.79 -12.39 -7.70
C GLN A 59 8.42 -13.09 -7.67
N VAL A 60 7.50 -12.65 -8.52
CA VAL A 60 6.10 -13.08 -8.43
C VAL A 60 5.92 -14.56 -8.72
N ARG A 61 6.86 -15.23 -9.41
CA ARG A 61 6.88 -16.70 -9.58
C ARG A 61 6.73 -17.47 -8.27
N LYS A 62 7.24 -16.91 -7.15
CA LYS A 62 7.14 -17.50 -5.80
C LYS A 62 5.73 -17.46 -5.21
N TYR A 63 4.85 -16.66 -5.80
CA TYR A 63 3.49 -16.40 -5.35
C TYR A 63 2.48 -16.97 -6.35
N SER A 64 2.57 -18.27 -6.65
CA SER A 64 1.53 -18.94 -7.42
C SER A 64 0.18 -18.84 -6.70
N PRO A 65 -0.96 -18.91 -7.42
CA PRO A 65 -2.28 -18.90 -6.80
C PRO A 65 -2.45 -19.92 -5.66
N GLU A 66 -1.83 -21.09 -5.77
CA GLU A 66 -1.85 -22.14 -4.73
C GLU A 66 -1.09 -21.75 -3.46
N VAL A 67 0.06 -21.07 -3.61
CA VAL A 67 0.81 -20.53 -2.47
C VAL A 67 0.01 -19.42 -1.80
N VAL A 68 -0.56 -18.52 -2.60
CA VAL A 68 -1.34 -17.39 -2.11
C VAL A 68 -2.64 -17.84 -1.44
N GLU A 69 -3.28 -18.91 -1.92
CA GLU A 69 -4.47 -19.49 -1.29
C GLU A 69 -4.21 -19.85 0.18
N ARG A 70 -3.07 -20.48 0.46
CA ARG A 70 -2.70 -20.82 1.84
C ARG A 70 -2.43 -19.59 2.71
N ILE A 71 -1.83 -18.54 2.14
CA ILE A 71 -1.47 -17.33 2.88
C ILE A 71 -2.72 -16.50 3.16
N ALA A 72 -3.49 -16.22 2.12
CA ALA A 72 -4.56 -15.24 2.07
C ALA A 72 -5.96 -15.84 2.31
N TRP A 73 -6.08 -17.17 2.35
CA TRP A 73 -7.35 -17.90 2.47
C TRP A 73 -8.33 -17.64 1.32
N VAL A 74 -7.80 -17.28 0.16
CA VAL A 74 -8.58 -17.03 -1.06
C VAL A 74 -8.36 -18.20 -2.02
N PRO A 75 -9.41 -18.90 -2.46
CA PRO A 75 -9.25 -20.03 -3.37
C PRO A 75 -8.44 -19.65 -4.62
N ALA A 76 -7.49 -20.49 -5.03
CA ALA A 76 -6.61 -20.22 -6.17
C ALA A 76 -7.38 -19.97 -7.47
N LYS A 77 -8.55 -20.61 -7.63
CA LYS A 77 -9.48 -20.34 -8.73
C LYS A 77 -10.01 -18.90 -8.72
N ALA A 78 -10.38 -18.38 -7.54
CA ALA A 78 -10.87 -17.02 -7.39
C ALA A 78 -9.76 -15.99 -7.65
N ILE A 79 -8.51 -16.28 -7.24
CA ILE A 79 -7.34 -15.43 -7.55
C ILE A 79 -7.15 -15.31 -9.06
N ARG A 80 -7.14 -16.43 -9.79
CA ARG A 80 -7.02 -16.43 -11.26
C ARG A 80 -8.16 -15.69 -11.94
N GLN A 81 -9.40 -15.94 -11.51
CA GLN A 81 -10.57 -15.24 -12.04
C GLN A 81 -10.46 -13.73 -11.82
N PHE A 82 -10.05 -13.32 -10.62
CA PHE A 82 -9.91 -11.91 -10.29
C PHE A 82 -8.79 -11.24 -11.08
N ALA A 83 -7.64 -11.90 -11.24
CA ALA A 83 -6.50 -11.42 -12.02
C ALA A 83 -6.88 -11.18 -13.49
N ARG A 84 -7.51 -12.17 -14.11
CA ARG A 84 -8.00 -12.08 -15.50
C ARG A 84 -9.02 -10.97 -15.65
N MET A 85 -10.03 -10.94 -14.77
CA MET A 85 -11.07 -9.91 -14.78
C MET A 85 -10.47 -8.50 -14.71
N TYR A 86 -9.52 -8.25 -13.80
CA TYR A 86 -8.88 -6.94 -13.66
C TYR A 86 -8.03 -6.57 -14.87
N ALA A 87 -7.26 -7.51 -15.42
CA ALA A 87 -6.37 -7.22 -16.54
C ALA A 87 -7.09 -7.05 -17.89
N THR A 88 -8.23 -7.73 -18.10
CA THR A 88 -8.95 -7.70 -19.39
C THR A 88 -10.06 -6.66 -19.44
N ASN A 89 -10.68 -6.31 -18.31
CA ASN A 89 -11.76 -5.32 -18.29
C ASN A 89 -11.19 -3.90 -18.17
N LYS A 90 -10.76 -3.33 -19.29
CA LYS A 90 -10.15 -2.00 -19.34
C LYS A 90 -11.15 -0.91 -19.78
N PRO A 91 -11.03 0.33 -19.27
CA PRO A 91 -10.12 0.77 -18.22
C PRO A 91 -10.56 0.28 -16.82
N ALA A 92 -9.60 0.02 -15.94
CA ALA A 92 -9.85 -0.39 -14.56
C ALA A 92 -9.10 0.50 -13.56
N ALA A 93 -9.70 0.69 -12.38
CA ALA A 93 -9.07 1.44 -11.30
C ALA A 93 -9.09 0.65 -9.99
N ILE A 94 -8.05 0.81 -9.18
CA ILE A 94 -8.00 0.29 -7.82
C ILE A 94 -8.04 1.48 -6.84
N THR A 95 -9.01 1.45 -5.92
CA THR A 95 -9.06 2.37 -4.78
C THR A 95 -8.59 1.63 -3.53
N GLN A 96 -7.53 2.12 -2.90
CA GLN A 96 -7.02 1.60 -1.64
C GLN A 96 -7.82 2.19 -0.47
N GLY A 97 -8.12 1.34 0.52
CA GLY A 97 -8.63 1.78 1.81
C GLY A 97 -7.51 1.91 2.84
N VAL A 98 -7.79 2.60 3.94
CA VAL A 98 -6.85 2.88 5.05
C VAL A 98 -6.34 1.60 5.74
N SER A 99 -7.06 0.49 5.62
CA SER A 99 -6.66 -0.78 6.23
C SER A 99 -5.27 -1.27 5.80
N LEU A 100 -4.87 -0.97 4.57
CA LEU A 100 -3.55 -1.35 4.06
C LEU A 100 -2.42 -0.59 4.76
N ASP A 101 -2.68 0.63 5.20
CA ASP A 101 -1.72 1.49 5.92
C ASP A 101 -1.53 1.03 7.37
N HIS A 102 -2.48 0.28 7.92
CA HIS A 102 -2.47 -0.23 9.29
C HIS A 102 -1.86 -1.64 9.39
N CYS A 103 -1.10 -2.05 8.39
CA CYS A 103 -0.44 -3.36 8.34
C CYS A 103 1.09 -3.19 8.38
N ILE A 104 1.79 -4.13 9.02
CA ILE A 104 3.27 -4.12 9.12
C ILE A 104 3.97 -4.13 7.75
N ASN A 105 3.28 -4.59 6.71
CA ASN A 105 3.73 -4.66 5.32
C ASN A 105 3.04 -3.62 4.41
N GLY A 106 2.45 -2.55 4.97
CA GLY A 106 1.66 -1.56 4.23
C GLY A 106 2.37 -0.96 3.02
N VAL A 107 3.66 -0.60 3.17
CA VAL A 107 4.48 -0.11 2.05
C VAL A 107 4.55 -1.12 0.90
N GLN A 108 4.64 -2.42 1.21
CA GLN A 108 4.68 -3.47 0.19
C GLN A 108 3.29 -3.73 -0.41
N ASN A 109 2.21 -3.61 0.38
CA ASN A 109 0.83 -3.66 -0.12
C ASN A 109 0.64 -2.60 -1.22
N SER A 110 0.93 -1.34 -0.89
CA SER A 110 0.75 -0.22 -1.82
C SER A 110 1.68 -0.36 -3.03
N ARG A 111 2.94 -0.79 -2.83
CA ARG A 111 3.87 -1.06 -3.95
C ARG A 111 3.33 -2.11 -4.92
N ALA A 112 2.87 -3.27 -4.41
CA ALA A 112 2.35 -4.34 -5.25
C ALA A 112 1.10 -3.90 -6.03
N ILE A 113 0.20 -3.13 -5.40
CA ILE A 113 -0.97 -2.55 -6.06
C ILE A 113 -0.59 -1.50 -7.11
N SER A 114 0.38 -0.62 -6.81
CA SER A 114 0.88 0.35 -7.80
C SER A 114 1.49 -0.35 -9.02
N ILE A 115 2.20 -1.45 -8.82
CA ILE A 115 2.72 -2.28 -9.91
C ILE A 115 1.58 -2.88 -10.73
N LEU A 116 0.53 -3.43 -10.10
CA LEU A 116 -0.66 -3.93 -10.80
C LEU A 116 -1.28 -2.87 -11.71
N ILE A 117 -1.49 -1.67 -11.18
CA ILE A 117 -2.05 -0.52 -11.93
C ILE A 117 -1.16 -0.20 -13.13
N ALA A 118 0.16 -0.11 -12.90
CA ALA A 118 1.13 0.26 -13.92
C ALA A 118 1.21 -0.79 -15.04
N ILE A 119 1.52 -2.05 -14.71
CA ILE A 119 1.76 -3.07 -15.74
C ILE A 119 0.48 -3.44 -16.51
N THR A 120 -0.70 -3.15 -15.98
CA THR A 120 -1.96 -3.39 -16.71
C THR A 120 -2.36 -2.21 -17.62
N GLY A 121 -1.54 -1.15 -17.69
CA GLY A 121 -1.81 0.02 -18.52
C GLY A 121 -2.96 0.88 -17.99
N ASN A 122 -3.25 0.80 -16.70
CA ASN A 122 -4.36 1.52 -16.06
C ASN A 122 -3.93 2.85 -15.42
N LEU A 123 -2.63 3.19 -15.48
CA LEU A 123 -2.10 4.44 -14.97
C LEU A 123 -2.30 5.59 -15.97
N ASP A 124 -2.86 6.69 -15.50
CA ASP A 124 -2.99 7.97 -16.21
C ASP A 124 -3.84 7.92 -17.50
N ILE A 125 -4.90 7.10 -17.49
CA ILE A 125 -5.91 7.02 -18.56
C ILE A 125 -7.31 7.35 -18.04
N LEU A 126 -8.20 7.78 -18.92
CA LEU A 126 -9.61 8.02 -18.58
C LEU A 126 -10.27 6.73 -18.07
N GLY A 127 -10.86 6.78 -16.87
CA GLY A 127 -11.45 5.61 -16.21
C GLY A 127 -10.45 4.72 -15.46
N GLY A 128 -9.15 5.01 -15.57
CA GLY A 128 -8.09 4.35 -14.81
C GLY A 128 -7.71 5.09 -13.53
N ASN A 129 -6.54 4.76 -12.99
CA ASN A 129 -5.94 5.45 -11.86
C ASN A 129 -5.17 6.68 -12.34
N ILE A 130 -5.62 7.88 -11.98
CA ILE A 130 -4.97 9.15 -12.35
C ILE A 130 -4.02 9.64 -11.26
N TYR A 131 -2.90 10.25 -11.68
CA TYR A 131 -2.01 10.94 -10.76
C TYR A 131 -2.39 12.43 -10.70
N ASN A 132 -3.00 12.84 -9.58
CA ASN A 132 -3.31 14.25 -9.37
C ASN A 132 -2.09 14.96 -8.82
N SER A 133 -1.48 15.85 -9.62
CA SER A 133 -0.40 16.70 -9.13
C SER A 133 -0.93 17.63 -8.03
N PRO A 134 -0.27 17.69 -6.87
CA PRO A 134 -0.73 18.55 -5.78
C PRO A 134 -0.67 20.01 -6.23
N LEU A 135 -1.66 20.80 -5.80
CA LEU A 135 -1.59 22.24 -5.96
C LEU A 135 -0.36 22.76 -5.22
N ARG A 136 0.41 23.63 -5.86
CA ARG A 136 1.59 24.23 -5.24
C ARG A 136 1.15 25.09 -4.06
N GLN A 137 1.49 24.65 -2.86
CA GLN A 137 1.25 25.39 -1.62
C GLN A 137 2.53 26.08 -1.15
N ALA A 138 2.39 27.24 -0.51
CA ALA A 138 3.49 27.88 0.19
C ALA A 138 3.87 27.03 1.41
N SER A 139 5.16 26.76 1.59
CA SER A 139 5.63 26.03 2.78
C SER A 139 5.52 26.91 4.02
N LEU A 140 4.83 26.42 5.04
CA LEU A 140 4.77 27.07 6.36
C LEU A 140 5.92 26.65 7.28
N ARG A 141 6.87 25.84 6.78
CA ARG A 141 7.97 25.33 7.61
C ARG A 141 9.02 26.38 7.88
N VAL A 142 9.40 26.50 9.15
CA VAL A 142 10.52 27.34 9.58
C VAL A 142 11.82 26.56 9.38
N LYS A 143 12.60 26.92 8.36
CA LYS A 143 13.86 26.25 8.00
C LYS A 143 14.89 26.37 9.12
N GLY A 144 15.71 25.32 9.30
CA GLY A 144 16.87 25.33 10.20
C GLY A 144 16.55 25.29 11.69
N ARG A 145 15.29 25.07 12.09
CA ARG A 145 14.87 25.02 13.50
C ARG A 145 14.53 23.62 14.03
N VAL A 146 14.44 22.62 13.18
CA VAL A 146 14.04 21.26 13.56
C VAL A 146 15.10 20.27 13.08
N SER A 147 15.76 19.59 14.02
CA SER A 147 16.64 18.45 13.73
C SER A 147 15.77 17.21 13.57
N VAL A 148 15.78 16.60 12.37
CA VAL A 148 15.01 15.39 12.08
C VAL A 148 15.81 14.14 12.48
N ASP A 149 17.14 14.23 12.46
CA ASP A 149 18.05 13.08 12.70
C ASP A 149 18.10 12.67 14.18
N GLU A 150 17.86 13.61 15.09
CA GLU A 150 17.88 13.38 16.54
C GLU A 150 16.49 13.18 17.14
N ALA A 151 15.42 13.35 16.35
CA ALA A 151 14.05 13.29 16.84
C ALA A 151 13.60 11.85 17.15
N ILE A 152 12.71 11.70 18.13
CA ILE A 152 11.98 10.44 18.34
C ILE A 152 11.31 10.03 17.03
N GLY A 153 11.56 8.79 16.59
CA GLY A 153 11.08 8.26 15.31
C GLY A 153 12.06 8.41 14.14
N ALA A 154 13.21 9.06 14.31
CA ALA A 154 14.25 9.19 13.26
C ALA A 154 14.74 7.83 12.71
N ARG A 155 14.63 6.76 13.52
CA ARG A 155 14.94 5.38 13.11
C ARG A 155 14.08 4.84 11.96
N TYR A 156 13.01 5.54 11.57
CA TYR A 156 12.13 5.19 10.45
C TYR A 156 12.33 6.16 9.26
N PRO A 157 13.43 6.00 8.49
CA PRO A 157 13.94 7.05 7.61
C PRO A 157 13.09 7.29 6.36
N ILE A 158 12.25 6.33 5.94
CA ILE A 158 11.45 6.49 4.72
C ILE A 158 10.46 7.64 4.89
N PHE A 159 9.67 7.63 5.98
CA PHE A 159 8.73 8.70 6.28
C PHE A 159 9.47 10.04 6.37
N SER A 160 10.56 10.10 7.14
CA SER A 160 11.36 11.31 7.32
C SER A 160 11.95 11.87 6.02
N LYS A 161 12.39 11.03 5.08
CA LYS A 161 12.90 11.49 3.79
C LYS A 161 11.81 12.07 2.90
N PHE A 162 10.61 11.50 2.91
CA PHE A 162 9.50 11.95 2.08
C PHE A 162 8.79 13.18 2.66
N THR A 163 8.56 13.19 3.97
CA THR A 163 7.79 14.25 4.62
C THR A 163 8.69 15.31 5.22
N GLY A 164 9.94 15.03 5.59
CA GLY A 164 10.77 15.92 6.42
C GLY A 164 10.26 16.05 7.86
N GLU A 165 9.51 15.06 8.34
CA GLU A 165 8.98 14.92 9.71
C GLU A 165 9.29 13.51 10.23
N THR A 166 9.32 13.28 11.54
CA THR A 166 9.41 11.92 12.07
C THR A 166 8.04 11.34 12.39
N THR A 167 7.94 10.02 12.37
CA THR A 167 6.73 9.34 12.86
C THR A 167 6.57 9.57 14.36
N SER A 168 5.34 9.92 14.78
CA SER A 168 5.01 10.14 16.18
C SER A 168 4.75 8.84 16.96
N MET A 169 4.70 7.70 16.28
CA MET A 169 4.39 6.41 16.90
C MET A 169 5.27 6.06 18.11
N PRO A 170 6.60 6.28 18.09
CA PRO A 170 7.46 5.94 19.23
C PRO A 170 7.42 6.97 20.37
N VAL A 171 6.60 8.02 20.29
CA VAL A 171 6.56 9.07 21.32
C VAL A 171 5.95 8.54 22.61
N THR A 172 4.94 7.68 22.55
CA THR A 172 4.33 7.02 23.72
C THR A 172 5.36 6.17 24.45
N ASP A 173 6.12 5.34 23.73
CA ASP A 173 7.25 4.58 24.27
C ASP A 173 8.28 5.47 24.94
N ALA A 174 8.61 6.61 24.33
CA ALA A 174 9.59 7.55 24.87
C ALA A 174 9.09 8.26 26.13
N ILE A 175 7.79 8.56 26.24
CA ILE A 175 7.17 9.11 27.45
C ILE A 175 7.31 8.12 28.61
N ILE A 176 7.02 6.83 28.38
CA ILE A 176 7.05 5.79 29.41
C ILE A 176 8.49 5.44 29.80
N SER A 177 9.34 5.18 28.80
CA SER A 177 10.70 4.65 29.02
C SER A 177 11.73 5.72 29.35
N GLY A 178 11.45 6.99 29.03
CA GLY A 178 12.43 8.08 29.08
C GLY A 178 13.56 7.95 28.06
N LYS A 179 13.46 7.04 27.08
CA LYS A 179 14.45 6.79 26.03
C LYS A 179 13.89 7.16 24.65
N PRO A 180 14.70 7.71 23.73
CA PRO A 180 16.13 8.03 23.86
C PRO A 180 16.42 9.20 24.80
N TYR A 181 15.43 10.03 25.11
CA TYR A 181 15.49 11.11 26.09
C TYR A 181 14.09 11.37 26.68
N PRO A 182 13.98 11.96 27.87
CA PRO A 182 12.69 12.15 28.52
C PRO A 182 11.82 13.20 27.82
N VAL A 183 10.56 12.87 27.56
CA VAL A 183 9.53 13.82 27.12
C VAL A 183 8.92 14.48 28.36
N LYS A 184 9.04 15.81 28.47
CA LYS A 184 8.57 16.58 29.65
C LYS A 184 7.31 17.40 29.41
N ALA A 185 6.97 17.67 28.15
CA ALA A 185 5.78 18.38 27.77
C ALA A 185 5.28 17.83 26.42
N LEU A 186 3.96 17.81 26.25
CA LEU A 186 3.29 17.43 25.02
C LEU A 186 2.26 18.50 24.67
N ILE A 187 2.32 19.03 23.45
CA ILE A 187 1.32 19.96 22.91
C ILE A 187 0.43 19.16 21.96
N VAL A 188 -0.87 19.11 22.25
CA VAL A 188 -1.86 18.37 21.47
C VAL A 188 -2.81 19.36 20.82
N GLN A 189 -2.85 19.38 19.49
CA GLN A 189 -3.73 20.26 18.71
C GLN A 189 -4.53 19.43 17.72
N GLY A 190 -5.86 19.46 17.82
CA GLY A 190 -6.77 18.81 16.85
C GLY A 190 -6.74 17.29 16.83
N CYS A 191 -6.20 16.61 17.85
CA CYS A 191 -6.16 15.16 17.94
C CYS A 191 -6.37 14.65 19.38
N ASN A 192 -6.63 13.36 19.54
CA ASN A 192 -6.68 12.68 20.84
C ASN A 192 -5.78 11.44 20.84
N PRO A 193 -4.47 11.60 21.08
CA PRO A 193 -3.51 10.50 21.01
C PRO A 193 -3.87 9.30 21.88
N ALA A 194 -4.52 9.53 23.03
CA ALA A 194 -4.94 8.47 23.94
C ALA A 194 -6.03 7.55 23.38
N LEU A 195 -6.79 7.99 22.37
CA LEU A 195 -7.83 7.17 21.71
C LEU A 195 -7.45 6.76 20.29
N THR A 196 -6.61 7.55 19.60
CA THR A 196 -6.38 7.37 18.15
C THR A 196 -5.06 6.69 17.81
N TRP A 197 -4.09 6.65 18.73
CA TRP A 197 -2.82 5.98 18.47
C TRP A 197 -2.87 4.56 19.02
N PRO A 198 -2.37 3.56 18.27
CA PRO A 198 -2.19 2.21 18.82
C PRO A 198 -1.04 2.20 19.83
N ASP A 199 -1.12 1.29 20.80
CA ASP A 199 -0.02 0.94 21.69
C ASP A 199 1.09 0.18 20.94
#